data_AF-A0A8K0UCE4-F1
#
_entry.id   AF-A0A8K0UCE4-F1
#
_cell.length_a   1.000
_cell.length_b   1.000
_cell.length_c   1.000
_cell.angle_alpha   90.00
_cell.angle_beta   90.00
_cell.angle_gamma   90.00
#
_symmetry.space_group_name_H-M   'P 1'
#
loop_
_entity.id
_entity.type
_entity.pdbx_description
1 polymer ?
#
loop_
_entity_poly.entity_id
_entity_poly.type
_entity_poly.pdbx_seq_one_letter_code
_entity_poly.pdbx_strand_id
1 'polypeptide(L)'
;MASKQRRGPKYFPKPPVSAEFLLKDLETSVATFTTDSAASADDIKICNVKAVASYSWIDTPTPTILVPGSPRVWANKHIKRVPKDSGVQYVDRNSREMGDHSSHLPLFAAIDCLHENFGYNEHDFITDRNCLRKLLRYIRCSYNDDDFRINIDMLQKTCLFSRCEENTTENLTAFRGFGHEYERAATKAPHGCERTSGHHRILSYDFGGLKVLLRCTVDACTESEIDDDDLFLASFNALSIRSRGSAISQSYDLAPSPMSGLTVKITSPRSLIPQSDIIEIKTRSVRKDLDWDEIYPQLYLSQTGYLYVARHDYGAFQPAEKIKLNGPDMKPYIEHAEETICKLKALLDAILKAVRKEGSGVPLSLVSLGGQLALYKRKEGTGKPLGEKITSKFELVPPEHSTQVTPNDAVER
;
A
#
# COMPACT_ATOMS: atom_id res chain seq x y z
N MET A 1 15.00 51.20 -6.86
CA MET A 1 13.75 50.44 -7.02
C MET A 1 13.71 49.37 -5.93
N ALA A 2 12.84 49.52 -4.93
CA ALA A 2 12.73 48.53 -3.85
C ALA A 2 12.11 47.24 -4.40
N SER A 3 12.87 46.15 -4.35
CA SER A 3 12.40 44.78 -4.60
C SER A 3 11.23 44.49 -3.65
N LYS A 4 9.99 44.54 -4.15
CA LYS A 4 8.83 44.01 -3.44
C LYS A 4 9.06 42.49 -3.29
N GLN A 5 9.54 42.04 -2.14
CA GLN A 5 9.50 40.64 -1.75
C GLN A 5 8.04 40.17 -1.92
N ARG A 6 7.80 39.37 -2.97
CA ARG A 6 6.52 38.70 -3.15
C ARG A 6 6.31 37.79 -1.94
N ARG A 7 5.41 38.20 -1.03
CA ARG A 7 4.96 37.34 0.06
C ARG A 7 4.28 36.13 -0.57
N GLY A 8 4.84 34.95 -0.31
CA GLY A 8 4.28 33.69 -0.77
C GLY A 8 2.89 33.41 -0.21
N PRO A 9 2.11 32.52 -0.85
CA PRO A 9 0.90 31.99 -0.24
C PRO A 9 1.25 31.36 1.12
N LYS A 10 0.47 31.70 2.15
CA LYS A 10 0.61 31.10 3.48
C LYS A 10 0.21 29.63 3.40
N TYR A 11 1.07 28.76 3.91
CA TYR A 11 0.76 27.35 4.15
C TYR A 11 -0.12 27.27 5.40
N PHE A 12 -1.21 26.53 5.32
CA PHE A 12 -2.01 26.16 6.48
C PHE A 12 -1.68 24.70 6.80
N PRO A 13 -1.46 24.31 8.07
CA PRO A 13 -1.37 22.90 8.45
C PRO A 13 -2.77 22.25 8.44
N LYS A 14 -2.82 20.91 8.47
CA LYS A 14 -4.08 20.18 8.65
C LYS A 14 -4.46 20.26 10.14
N PRO A 15 -5.75 20.39 10.50
CA PRO A 15 -6.16 20.28 11.90
C PRO A 15 -5.80 18.88 12.44
N PRO A 16 -5.51 18.76 13.75
CA PRO A 16 -5.25 17.48 14.38
C PRO A 16 -6.51 16.60 14.35
N VAL A 17 -6.32 15.30 14.37
CA VAL A 17 -7.43 14.33 14.42
C VAL A 17 -8.09 14.40 15.80
N SER A 18 -9.42 14.35 15.85
CA SER A 18 -10.17 14.39 17.12
C SER A 18 -9.87 13.17 18.00
N ALA A 19 -9.56 13.38 19.28
CA ALA A 19 -9.43 12.31 20.27
C ALA A 19 -10.74 11.51 20.42
N GLU A 20 -11.91 12.15 20.28
CA GLU A 20 -13.21 11.49 20.29
C GLU A 20 -13.33 10.48 19.15
N PHE A 21 -12.87 10.86 17.95
CA PHE A 21 -12.84 9.95 16.81
C PHE A 21 -11.89 8.76 17.06
N LEU A 22 -10.69 9.02 17.56
CA LEU A 22 -9.67 7.99 17.79
C LEU A 22 -10.13 6.96 18.82
N LEU A 23 -10.77 7.41 19.90
CA LEU A 23 -11.23 6.56 21.00
C LEU A 23 -12.64 5.98 20.79
N LYS A 24 -13.30 6.32 19.68
CA LYS A 24 -14.66 5.85 19.39
C LYS A 24 -14.74 4.32 19.38
N ASP A 25 -15.74 3.77 20.06
CA ASP A 25 -16.03 2.33 20.12
C ASP A 25 -14.89 1.48 20.72
N LEU A 26 -13.96 2.09 21.45
CA LEU A 26 -12.91 1.38 22.18
C LEU A 26 -13.34 1.08 23.62
N GLU A 27 -12.87 -0.05 24.12
CA GLU A 27 -13.06 -0.50 25.50
C GLU A 27 -11.75 -0.35 26.28
N THR A 28 -11.38 -1.37 27.06
CA THR A 28 -10.15 -1.37 27.86
C THR A 28 -8.90 -1.48 26.99
N SER A 29 -7.86 -0.77 27.40
CA SER A 29 -6.51 -0.99 26.90
C SER A 29 -5.98 -2.33 27.42
N VAL A 30 -5.40 -3.13 26.53
CA VAL A 30 -4.83 -4.45 26.83
C VAL A 30 -3.30 -4.45 26.80
N ALA A 31 -2.69 -3.45 26.17
CA ALA A 31 -1.24 -3.28 26.12
C ALA A 31 -0.86 -1.83 25.83
N THR A 32 0.29 -1.41 26.34
CA THR A 32 0.93 -0.13 26.00
C THR A 32 2.34 -0.42 25.49
N PHE A 33 2.78 0.34 24.49
CA PHE A 33 4.09 0.20 23.88
C PHE A 33 4.94 1.44 24.15
N THR A 34 6.24 1.24 24.24
CA THR A 34 7.23 2.31 24.38
C THR A 34 8.32 2.14 23.34
N THR A 35 9.03 3.23 23.04
CA THR A 35 10.13 3.26 22.07
C THR A 35 11.49 2.93 22.71
N ASP A 36 11.51 2.67 24.03
CA ASP A 36 12.73 2.50 24.83
C ASP A 36 13.33 1.09 24.78
N SER A 37 12.71 0.13 24.08
CA SER A 37 13.32 -1.18 23.94
C SER A 37 14.57 -1.06 23.07
N ALA A 38 15.75 -1.25 23.66
CA ALA A 38 16.99 -1.42 22.93
C ALA A 38 16.82 -2.59 21.94
N ALA A 39 16.63 -2.28 20.66
CA ALA A 39 16.70 -3.29 19.62
C ALA A 39 18.13 -3.85 19.63
N SER A 40 18.28 -5.18 19.58
CA SER A 40 19.57 -5.77 19.21
C SER A 40 19.98 -5.17 17.86
N ALA A 41 21.26 -4.83 17.73
CA ALA A 41 21.85 -4.33 16.49
C ALA A 41 21.98 -5.47 15.46
N ASP A 42 20.89 -6.21 15.24
CA ASP A 42 20.79 -7.10 14.11
C ASP A 42 20.61 -6.23 12.86
N ASP A 43 21.32 -6.58 11.79
CA ASP A 43 21.24 -5.92 10.49
C ASP A 43 19.85 -6.17 9.86
N ILE A 44 18.85 -5.40 10.30
CA ILE A 44 17.45 -5.54 9.87
C ILE A 44 17.32 -5.04 8.44
N LYS A 45 17.25 -5.99 7.52
CA LYS A 45 17.07 -5.75 6.10
C LYS A 45 15.72 -6.26 5.62
N ILE A 46 15.17 -5.55 4.63
CA ILE A 46 14.13 -6.09 3.78
C ILE A 46 14.79 -7.00 2.75
N CYS A 47 14.35 -8.25 2.68
CA CYS A 47 14.83 -9.22 1.70
C CYS A 47 13.67 -10.02 1.10
N ASN A 48 13.98 -10.87 0.10
CA ASN A 48 12.99 -11.72 -0.58
C ASN A 48 11.81 -10.94 -1.17
N VAL A 49 12.07 -9.72 -1.65
CA VAL A 49 11.06 -8.82 -2.21
C VAL A 49 10.46 -9.39 -3.50
N LYS A 50 9.15 -9.58 -3.50
CA LYS A 50 8.38 -10.02 -4.66
C LYS A 50 7.20 -9.10 -4.89
N ALA A 51 7.06 -8.62 -6.12
CA ALA A 51 5.83 -7.99 -6.56
C ALA A 51 4.78 -9.08 -6.82
N VAL A 52 3.72 -9.08 -6.01
CA VAL A 52 2.69 -10.13 -6.04
C VAL A 52 1.55 -9.72 -6.96
N ALA A 53 1.06 -8.50 -6.80
CA ALA A 53 -0.07 -8.00 -7.57
C ALA A 53 -0.04 -6.48 -7.64
N SER A 54 -0.90 -5.93 -8.49
CA SER A 54 -1.15 -4.49 -8.56
C SER A 54 -2.58 -4.24 -8.99
N TYR A 55 -3.11 -3.07 -8.65
CA TYR A 55 -4.41 -2.64 -9.14
C TYR A 55 -4.50 -1.12 -9.25
N SER A 56 -5.33 -0.65 -10.18
CA SER A 56 -5.64 0.77 -10.32
C SER A 56 -7.13 0.98 -10.23
N TRP A 57 -7.57 2.00 -9.52
CA TRP A 57 -9.00 2.33 -9.47
C TRP A 57 -9.46 2.98 -10.76
N ILE A 58 -10.71 2.75 -11.14
CA ILE A 58 -11.38 3.42 -12.24
C ILE A 58 -12.51 4.27 -11.64
N ASP A 59 -12.61 5.53 -12.08
CA ASP A 59 -13.68 6.42 -11.66
C ASP A 59 -15.01 5.99 -12.32
N THR A 60 -15.74 5.12 -11.63
CA THR A 60 -17.07 4.61 -12.02
C THR A 60 -18.01 4.60 -10.81
N PRO A 61 -19.34 4.68 -11.01
CA PRO A 61 -20.31 4.65 -9.90
C PRO A 61 -20.22 3.37 -9.06
N THR A 62 -19.88 2.24 -9.68
CA THR A 62 -19.61 0.98 -8.99
C THR A 62 -18.12 0.89 -8.68
N PRO A 63 -17.69 0.50 -7.46
CA PRO A 63 -16.29 0.30 -7.14
C PRO A 63 -15.65 -0.68 -8.13
N THR A 64 -14.68 -0.21 -8.91
CA THR A 64 -14.07 -0.98 -10.00
C THR A 64 -12.56 -0.80 -10.01
N ILE A 65 -11.82 -1.90 -10.11
CA ILE A 65 -10.37 -1.91 -10.25
C ILE A 65 -9.92 -2.61 -11.54
N LEU A 66 -8.80 -2.15 -12.11
CA LEU A 66 -8.04 -2.89 -13.12
C LEU A 66 -6.99 -3.77 -12.47
N VAL A 67 -6.84 -5.01 -12.96
CA VAL A 67 -5.85 -5.99 -12.46
C VAL A 67 -5.16 -6.74 -13.62
N PRO A 68 -3.82 -6.75 -13.69
CA PRO A 68 -2.96 -5.81 -12.98
C PRO A 68 -3.26 -4.36 -13.39
N GLY A 69 -3.20 -3.45 -12.43
CA GLY A 69 -3.17 -2.03 -12.74
C GLY A 69 -1.78 -1.60 -13.24
N SER A 70 -1.68 -0.40 -13.82
CA SER A 70 -0.41 0.22 -14.16
C SER A 70 -0.30 1.63 -13.55
N PRO A 71 0.86 2.02 -12.99
CA PRO A 71 1.12 3.40 -12.57
C PRO A 71 1.32 4.31 -13.79
N ARG A 72 1.17 5.63 -13.62
CA ARG A 72 1.41 6.57 -14.72
C ARG A 72 2.87 6.50 -15.18
N VAL A 73 3.14 6.74 -16.45
CA VAL A 73 4.50 6.65 -17.00
C VAL A 73 5.16 8.03 -16.94
N TRP A 74 6.39 8.10 -16.45
CA TRP A 74 7.17 9.34 -16.43
C TRP A 74 7.38 9.87 -17.84
N ALA A 75 6.91 11.09 -18.11
CA ALA A 75 6.92 11.65 -19.48
C ALA A 75 8.26 12.26 -19.90
N ASN A 76 9.28 12.20 -19.03
CA ASN A 76 10.64 12.73 -19.28
C ASN A 76 10.68 14.15 -19.88
N LYS A 77 9.77 15.01 -19.45
CA LYS A 77 9.66 16.40 -19.90
C LYS A 77 9.86 17.40 -18.76
N HIS A 78 10.48 18.54 -19.08
CA HIS A 78 10.59 19.64 -18.12
C HIS A 78 9.25 20.36 -17.97
N ILE A 79 8.60 20.14 -16.84
CA ILE A 79 7.41 20.89 -16.45
C ILE A 79 7.86 22.25 -15.90
N LYS A 80 7.48 23.33 -16.58
CA LYS A 80 7.86 24.70 -16.17
C LYS A 80 6.95 25.27 -15.10
N ARG A 81 5.65 24.98 -15.17
CA ARG A 81 4.64 25.54 -14.28
C ARG A 81 3.37 24.69 -14.27
N VAL A 82 2.73 24.61 -13.11
CA VAL A 82 1.40 24.01 -12.94
C VAL A 82 0.52 24.92 -12.06
N PRO A 83 -0.82 24.79 -12.14
CA PRO A 83 -1.69 25.43 -11.16
C PRO A 83 -1.46 24.85 -9.75
N LYS A 84 -1.97 25.55 -8.74
CA LYS A 84 -1.96 25.04 -7.35
C LYS A 84 -2.86 23.81 -7.26
N ASP A 85 -2.51 22.88 -6.39
CA ASP A 85 -3.39 21.76 -6.06
C ASP A 85 -4.72 22.31 -5.53
N SER A 86 -5.82 21.74 -6.02
CA SER A 86 -7.19 22.16 -5.68
C SER A 86 -8.15 20.98 -5.78
N GLY A 87 -9.37 21.17 -5.27
CA GLY A 87 -10.42 20.17 -5.34
C GLY A 87 -10.27 19.02 -4.34
N VAL A 88 -11.01 17.95 -4.57
CA VAL A 88 -11.08 16.79 -3.69
C VAL A 88 -9.86 15.89 -3.91
N GLN A 89 -9.17 15.57 -2.82
CA GLN A 89 -8.04 14.65 -2.78
C GLN A 89 -8.35 13.46 -1.89
N TYR A 90 -7.86 12.28 -2.26
CA TYR A 90 -8.06 11.07 -1.48
C TYR A 90 -7.03 10.97 -0.36
N VAL A 91 -7.51 10.86 0.89
CA VAL A 91 -6.67 10.54 2.05
C VAL A 91 -6.51 9.02 2.17
N ASP A 92 -7.62 8.29 2.01
CA ASP A 92 -7.66 6.84 1.91
C ASP A 92 -8.69 6.43 0.85
N ARG A 93 -8.19 6.21 -0.36
CA ARG A 93 -9.02 5.85 -1.49
C ARG A 93 -9.71 4.50 -1.30
N ASN A 94 -9.02 3.48 -0.78
CA ASN A 94 -9.61 2.16 -0.65
C ASN A 94 -10.79 2.20 0.33
N SER A 95 -10.65 2.90 1.46
CA SER A 95 -11.76 3.09 2.39
C SER A 95 -12.90 3.96 1.81
N ARG A 96 -12.60 4.93 0.94
CA ARG A 96 -13.60 5.78 0.28
C ARG A 96 -14.46 5.02 -0.73
N GLU A 97 -13.82 4.20 -1.55
CA GLU A 97 -14.49 3.46 -2.63
C GLU A 97 -15.23 2.23 -2.08
N MET A 98 -14.64 1.54 -1.09
CA MET A 98 -15.27 0.35 -0.52
C MET A 98 -16.46 0.64 0.42
N GLY A 99 -16.62 1.87 0.89
CA GLY A 99 -17.72 2.24 1.79
C GLY A 99 -17.72 1.37 3.05
N ASP A 100 -18.80 0.62 3.28
CA ASP A 100 -18.99 -0.25 4.44
C ASP A 100 -18.24 -1.59 4.34
N HIS A 101 -17.72 -1.93 3.15
CA HIS A 101 -16.90 -3.12 2.97
C HIS A 101 -15.46 -2.89 3.45
N SER A 102 -14.74 -4.00 3.70
CA SER A 102 -13.33 -3.97 4.07
C SER A 102 -12.46 -3.24 3.04
N SER A 103 -11.61 -2.33 3.50
CA SER A 103 -10.64 -1.62 2.66
C SER A 103 -9.51 -2.54 2.16
N HIS A 104 -9.41 -3.77 2.67
CA HIS A 104 -8.51 -4.80 2.17
C HIS A 104 -9.06 -5.54 0.95
N LEU A 105 -10.37 -5.45 0.67
CA LEU A 105 -11.00 -6.23 -0.40
C LEU A 105 -10.30 -6.09 -1.75
N PRO A 106 -9.88 -4.88 -2.22
CA PRO A 106 -9.14 -4.75 -3.47
C PRO A 106 -7.78 -5.46 -3.50
N LEU A 107 -7.10 -5.57 -2.35
CA LEU A 107 -5.83 -6.30 -2.25
C LEU A 107 -6.04 -7.80 -2.48
N PHE A 108 -7.01 -8.38 -1.79
CA PHE A 108 -7.34 -9.80 -1.96
C PHE A 108 -7.83 -10.08 -3.38
N ALA A 109 -8.67 -9.19 -3.94
CA ALA A 109 -9.17 -9.28 -5.31
C ALA A 109 -8.05 -9.37 -6.34
N ALA A 110 -7.07 -8.48 -6.20
CA ALA A 110 -5.98 -8.37 -7.16
C ALA A 110 -5.06 -9.59 -7.10
N ILE A 111 -4.83 -10.13 -5.90
CA ILE A 111 -4.00 -11.33 -5.72
C ILE A 111 -4.72 -12.55 -6.28
N ASP A 112 -5.98 -12.80 -5.90
CA ASP A 112 -6.73 -13.98 -6.37
C ASP A 112 -6.90 -14.00 -7.90
N CYS A 113 -6.98 -12.82 -8.52
CA CYS A 113 -7.07 -12.68 -9.98
C CYS A 113 -5.77 -13.10 -10.70
N LEU A 114 -4.63 -13.05 -10.01
CA LEU A 114 -3.31 -13.34 -10.57
C LEU A 114 -2.70 -14.64 -10.04
N HIS A 115 -3.23 -15.18 -8.95
CA HIS A 115 -2.71 -16.36 -8.26
C HIS A 115 -3.86 -17.26 -7.80
N GLU A 116 -3.90 -18.50 -8.29
CA GLU A 116 -4.98 -19.44 -7.93
C GLU A 116 -4.93 -19.88 -6.45
N ASN A 117 -3.72 -20.07 -5.89
CA ASN A 117 -3.52 -20.62 -4.55
C ASN A 117 -2.50 -19.78 -3.75
N PHE A 118 -2.81 -18.51 -3.51
CA PHE A 118 -1.90 -17.64 -2.75
C PHE A 118 -1.94 -17.95 -1.24
N GLY A 119 -0.76 -18.19 -0.65
CA GLY A 119 -0.60 -18.54 0.76
C GLY A 119 -0.68 -17.34 1.71
N TYR A 120 -1.87 -16.75 1.90
CA TYR A 120 -2.07 -15.62 2.83
C TYR A 120 -1.69 -15.95 4.28
N ASN A 121 -1.90 -17.20 4.69
CA ASN A 121 -1.55 -17.74 6.00
C ASN A 121 -0.04 -17.81 6.24
N GLU A 122 0.80 -17.54 5.24
CA GLU A 122 2.25 -17.51 5.42
C GLU A 122 2.76 -16.19 5.99
N HIS A 123 1.98 -15.11 5.88
CA HIS A 123 2.36 -13.78 6.32
C HIS A 123 2.02 -13.53 7.78
N ASP A 124 2.89 -12.80 8.49
CA ASP A 124 2.60 -12.28 9.83
C ASP A 124 1.73 -11.02 9.75
N PHE A 125 1.98 -10.18 8.74
CA PHE A 125 1.27 -8.91 8.54
C PHE A 125 0.73 -8.76 7.13
N ILE A 126 -0.52 -8.31 7.02
CA ILE A 126 -1.10 -7.74 5.80
C ILE A 126 -1.45 -6.29 6.12
N THR A 127 -0.75 -5.35 5.50
CA THR A 127 -0.85 -3.93 5.87
C THR A 127 -0.67 -3.02 4.66
N ASP A 128 -0.70 -1.71 4.89
CA ASP A 128 -0.26 -0.74 3.92
C ASP A 128 0.86 0.17 4.45
N ARG A 129 1.56 0.80 3.51
CA ARG A 129 2.68 1.68 3.81
C ARG A 129 2.29 2.83 4.74
N ASN A 130 1.03 3.29 4.74
CA ASN A 130 0.61 4.39 5.59
C ASN A 130 0.56 3.97 7.07
N CYS A 131 0.04 2.78 7.37
CA CYS A 131 0.07 2.21 8.72
C CYS A 131 1.51 2.14 9.26
N LEU A 132 2.45 1.60 8.49
CA LEU A 132 3.85 1.50 8.92
C LEU A 132 4.52 2.88 9.08
N ARG A 133 4.18 3.85 8.22
CA ARG A 133 4.66 5.23 8.35
C ARG A 133 4.15 5.92 9.62
N LYS A 134 2.90 5.69 10.02
CA LYS A 134 2.36 6.19 11.29
C LYS A 134 3.17 5.68 12.48
N LEU A 135 3.54 4.39 12.47
CA LEU A 135 4.41 3.80 13.49
C LEU A 135 5.83 4.39 13.46
N LEU A 136 6.41 4.64 12.28
CA LEU A 136 7.71 5.31 12.16
C LEU A 136 7.69 6.73 12.74
N ARG A 137 6.62 7.50 12.51
CA ARG A 137 6.46 8.84 13.09
C ARG A 137 6.30 8.79 14.61
N TYR A 138 5.57 7.81 15.12
CA TYR A 138 5.51 7.53 16.56
C TYR A 138 6.90 7.26 17.15
N ILE A 139 7.70 6.40 16.51
CA ILE A 139 9.05 6.04 16.98
C ILE A 139 9.99 7.25 17.04
N ARG A 140 9.88 8.16 16.07
CA ARG A 140 10.70 9.37 15.99
C ARG A 140 10.30 10.45 16.99
N CYS A 141 9.27 10.21 17.81
CA CYS A 141 8.72 11.19 18.74
C CYS A 141 8.49 12.55 18.08
N SER A 142 7.92 12.58 16.86
CA SER A 142 7.59 13.84 16.19
C SER A 142 6.46 14.54 16.96
N TYR A 143 6.83 15.31 17.98
CA TYR A 143 5.90 16.01 18.87
C TYR A 143 5.05 16.99 18.04
N ASN A 144 3.74 16.70 17.97
CA ASN A 144 2.62 17.66 17.99
C ASN A 144 1.47 17.45 17.00
N ASP A 145 1.44 16.48 16.07
CA ASP A 145 0.30 16.42 15.11
C ASP A 145 -0.04 15.04 14.48
N ASP A 146 0.51 13.94 14.97
CA ASP A 146 0.33 12.61 14.36
C ASP A 146 -0.42 11.62 15.26
N ASP A 147 -1.45 12.06 15.97
CA ASP A 147 -2.36 11.12 16.62
C ASP A 147 -3.08 10.28 15.53
N PHE A 148 -3.13 8.97 15.75
CA PHE A 148 -3.67 8.05 14.76
C PHE A 148 -4.32 6.83 15.38
N ARG A 149 -5.16 6.19 14.59
CA ARG A 149 -5.69 4.85 14.87
C ARG A 149 -5.41 3.91 13.71
N ILE A 150 -5.01 2.69 14.05
CA ILE A 150 -4.89 1.55 13.15
C ILE A 150 -5.82 0.47 13.69
N ASN A 151 -6.77 0.03 12.87
CA ASN A 151 -7.59 -1.12 13.20
C ASN A 151 -6.79 -2.39 12.88
N ILE A 152 -6.77 -3.33 13.81
CA ILE A 152 -6.12 -4.62 13.70
C ILE A 152 -7.19 -5.71 13.80
N ASP A 153 -7.18 -6.63 12.85
CA ASP A 153 -7.97 -7.86 12.88
C ASP A 153 -7.02 -9.05 12.69
N MET A 154 -7.14 -10.07 13.54
CA MET A 154 -6.30 -11.27 13.43
C MET A 154 -7.11 -12.42 12.84
N LEU A 155 -6.60 -12.97 11.74
CA LEU A 155 -7.11 -14.18 11.11
C LEU A 155 -6.08 -15.28 11.28
N GLN A 156 -6.43 -16.31 12.07
CA GLN A 156 -5.50 -17.36 12.50
C GLN A 156 -4.28 -16.75 13.23
N LYS A 157 -3.16 -16.57 12.52
CA LYS A 157 -1.91 -15.97 13.02
C LYS A 157 -1.52 -14.67 12.32
N THR A 158 -2.23 -14.30 11.25
CA THR A 158 -1.93 -13.14 10.40
C THR A 158 -2.67 -11.91 10.91
N CYS A 159 -1.95 -10.82 11.10
CA CYS A 159 -2.51 -9.54 11.55
C CYS A 159 -2.78 -8.64 10.34
N LEU A 160 -4.04 -8.25 10.16
CA LEU A 160 -4.46 -7.30 9.14
C LEU A 160 -4.51 -5.90 9.75
N PHE A 161 -3.70 -4.98 9.24
CA PHE A 161 -3.69 -3.58 9.68
C PHE A 161 -4.46 -2.73 8.67
N SER A 162 -5.57 -2.16 9.13
CA SER A 162 -6.43 -1.24 8.40
C SER A 162 -6.23 0.19 8.89
N ARG A 163 -6.08 1.12 7.95
CA ARG A 163 -6.11 2.56 8.25
C ARG A 163 -7.46 2.95 8.85
N CYS A 164 -7.44 3.76 9.91
CA CYS A 164 -8.60 4.44 10.43
C CYS A 164 -8.39 5.94 10.27
N GLU A 165 -9.11 6.55 9.33
CA GLU A 165 -9.04 7.98 9.02
C GLU A 165 -10.39 8.63 9.33
N GLU A 166 -10.38 9.80 9.95
CA GLU A 166 -11.61 10.57 10.23
C GLU A 166 -12.30 10.99 8.93
N ASN A 167 -11.50 11.33 7.93
CA ASN A 167 -11.97 11.71 6.60
C ASN A 167 -11.19 10.93 5.55
N THR A 168 -11.90 10.25 4.66
CA THR A 168 -11.29 9.50 3.54
C THR A 168 -10.93 10.39 2.36
N THR A 169 -11.43 11.63 2.35
CA THR A 169 -11.11 12.68 1.37
C THR A 169 -10.89 14.03 2.04
N GLU A 170 -10.08 14.89 1.44
CA GLU A 170 -9.90 16.28 1.84
C GLU A 170 -10.24 17.21 0.67
N ASN A 171 -10.96 18.30 0.93
CA ASN A 171 -11.19 19.34 -0.06
C ASN A 171 -10.15 20.45 0.10
N LEU A 172 -9.27 20.61 -0.88
CA LEU A 172 -8.23 21.63 -0.85
C LEU A 172 -8.82 23.00 -1.24
N THR A 173 -9.33 23.71 -0.23
CA THR A 173 -9.82 25.10 -0.37
C THR A 173 -8.70 26.14 -0.16
N ALA A 174 -7.65 25.75 0.56
CA ALA A 174 -6.48 26.57 0.83
C ALA A 174 -5.24 26.04 0.07
N PHE A 175 -4.21 26.88 -0.05
CA PHE A 175 -2.97 26.49 -0.70
C PHE A 175 -2.24 25.41 0.12
N ARG A 176 -2.10 24.21 -0.47
CA ARG A 176 -1.37 23.08 0.12
C ARG A 176 -0.09 22.72 -0.65
N GLY A 177 -0.06 22.96 -1.96
CA GLY A 177 1.11 22.65 -2.77
C GLY A 177 0.83 22.67 -4.26
N PHE A 178 1.71 21.97 -4.97
CA PHE A 178 1.68 21.77 -6.43
C PHE A 178 1.93 20.29 -6.78
N GLY A 179 1.83 19.39 -5.80
CA GLY A 179 2.28 18.00 -5.92
C GLY A 179 1.45 17.21 -6.91
N HIS A 180 0.13 17.18 -6.72
CA HIS A 180 -0.78 16.41 -7.57
C HIS A 180 -0.82 16.97 -8.99
N GLU A 181 -0.84 18.29 -9.12
CA GLU A 181 -0.83 18.97 -10.42
C GLU A 181 0.50 18.75 -11.16
N TYR A 182 1.63 18.75 -10.45
CA TYR A 182 2.92 18.42 -11.04
C TYR A 182 3.00 16.96 -11.47
N GLU A 183 2.59 16.01 -10.62
CA GLU A 183 2.57 14.59 -10.96
C GLU A 183 1.75 14.35 -12.23
N ARG A 184 0.52 14.89 -12.30
CA ARG A 184 -0.34 14.79 -13.48
C ARG A 184 0.30 15.40 -14.72
N ALA A 185 0.98 16.53 -14.59
CA ALA A 185 1.65 17.19 -15.70
C ALA A 185 2.90 16.42 -16.15
N ALA A 186 3.68 15.85 -15.22
CA ALA A 186 4.96 15.19 -15.46
C ALA A 186 4.84 13.74 -15.91
N THR A 187 3.65 13.17 -15.89
CA THR A 187 3.39 11.77 -16.23
C THR A 187 2.29 11.63 -17.29
N LYS A 188 2.36 10.59 -18.11
CA LYS A 188 1.35 10.20 -19.09
C LYS A 188 0.54 9.01 -18.57
N ALA A 189 -0.74 8.94 -18.93
CA ALA A 189 -1.50 7.75 -18.62
C ALA A 189 -0.96 6.56 -19.43
N PRO A 190 -0.89 5.35 -18.84
CA PRO A 190 -0.51 4.15 -19.60
C PRO A 190 -1.59 3.80 -20.61
N HIS A 191 -1.20 3.20 -21.73
CA HIS A 191 -2.15 2.67 -22.70
C HIS A 191 -3.09 1.65 -22.05
N GLY A 192 -4.41 1.79 -22.25
CA GLY A 192 -5.44 0.95 -21.63
C GLY A 192 -5.75 1.25 -20.17
N CYS A 193 -5.08 2.25 -19.57
CA CYS A 193 -5.28 2.70 -18.19
C CYS A 193 -5.63 4.20 -18.11
N GLU A 194 -6.12 4.79 -19.20
CA GLU A 194 -6.37 6.23 -19.34
C GLU A 194 -7.44 6.75 -18.37
N ARG A 195 -8.37 5.87 -18.00
CA ARG A 195 -9.46 6.17 -17.06
C ARG A 195 -9.13 5.83 -15.60
N THR A 196 -7.89 5.44 -15.33
CA THR A 196 -7.47 5.09 -13.98
C THR A 196 -7.06 6.31 -13.19
N SER A 197 -7.30 6.23 -11.89
CA SER A 197 -6.82 7.22 -10.94
C SER A 197 -6.26 6.46 -9.73
N GLY A 198 -5.02 6.75 -9.33
CA GLY A 198 -4.35 6.06 -8.24
C GLY A 198 -3.98 4.59 -8.54
N HIS A 199 -2.68 4.30 -8.49
CA HIS A 199 -2.15 2.95 -8.64
C HIS A 199 -1.70 2.39 -7.29
N HIS A 200 -2.00 1.12 -7.05
CA HIS A 200 -1.57 0.38 -5.87
C HIS A 200 -0.72 -0.82 -6.28
N ARG A 201 0.41 -0.96 -5.61
CA ARG A 201 1.33 -2.09 -5.71
C ARG A 201 1.21 -2.95 -4.46
N ILE A 202 1.30 -4.26 -4.61
CA ILE A 202 1.30 -5.23 -3.52
C ILE A 202 2.62 -6.01 -3.56
N LEU A 203 3.37 -5.92 -2.47
CA LEU A 203 4.66 -6.57 -2.29
C LEU A 203 4.58 -7.61 -1.18
N SER A 204 5.25 -8.74 -1.37
CA SER A 204 5.57 -9.70 -0.31
C SER A 204 7.07 -9.63 -0.05
N TYR A 205 7.49 -9.50 1.20
CA TYR A 205 8.89 -9.51 1.58
C TYR A 205 9.08 -9.94 3.04
N ASP A 206 10.33 -10.26 3.39
CA ASP A 206 10.74 -10.51 4.76
C ASP A 206 11.35 -9.24 5.36
N PHE A 207 10.93 -8.87 6.57
CA PHE A 207 11.40 -7.70 7.30
C PHE A 207 11.91 -8.10 8.68
N GLY A 208 13.22 -8.28 8.81
CA GLY A 208 13.81 -8.70 10.09
C GLY A 208 13.20 -9.99 10.65
N GLY A 209 12.84 -10.94 9.77
CA GLY A 209 12.18 -12.21 10.11
C GLY A 209 10.65 -12.19 10.05
N LEU A 210 10.02 -11.01 9.96
CA LEU A 210 8.56 -10.89 9.80
C LEU A 210 8.17 -11.00 8.32
N LYS A 211 7.22 -11.87 7.99
CA LYS A 211 6.68 -11.95 6.63
C LYS A 211 5.59 -10.90 6.43
N VAL A 212 5.83 -9.94 5.54
CA VAL A 212 4.94 -8.79 5.32
C VAL A 212 4.37 -8.81 3.90
N LEU A 213 3.05 -8.70 3.81
CA LEU A 213 2.32 -8.38 2.58
C LEU A 213 1.92 -6.90 2.64
N LEU A 214 2.65 -6.06 1.91
CA LEU A 214 2.52 -4.61 1.94
C LEU A 214 1.78 -4.09 0.70
N ARG A 215 0.72 -3.31 0.92
CA ARG A 215 0.14 -2.44 -0.12
C ARG A 215 0.73 -1.04 -0.07
N CYS A 216 1.10 -0.47 -1.21
CA CYS A 216 1.51 0.93 -1.30
C CYS A 216 0.96 1.62 -2.54
N THR A 217 0.71 2.93 -2.45
CA THR A 217 0.44 3.75 -3.63
C THR A 217 1.75 4.05 -4.35
N VAL A 218 1.68 4.08 -5.68
CA VAL A 218 2.80 4.41 -6.55
C VAL A 218 2.40 5.58 -7.44
N ASP A 219 3.31 6.55 -7.54
CA ASP A 219 3.08 7.76 -8.32
C ASP A 219 3.29 7.49 -9.82
N ALA A 220 4.41 6.86 -10.17
CA ALA A 220 4.76 6.58 -11.56
C ALA A 220 5.73 5.40 -11.74
N CYS A 221 5.95 5.03 -12.99
CA CYS A 221 7.08 4.21 -13.42
C CYS A 221 7.88 4.88 -14.54
N THR A 222 9.12 4.45 -14.73
CA THR A 222 9.89 4.77 -15.93
C THR A 222 9.29 4.06 -17.14
N GLU A 223 9.51 4.63 -18.33
CA GLU A 223 9.25 3.93 -19.57
C GLU A 223 10.29 2.81 -19.67
N SER A 224 9.83 1.57 -19.53
CA SER A 224 10.63 0.40 -19.82
C SER A 224 10.86 0.36 -21.32
N GLU A 225 12.12 0.22 -21.77
CA GLU A 225 12.46 -0.14 -23.16
C GLU A 225 11.96 -1.57 -23.43
N ILE A 226 10.64 -1.74 -23.48
CA ILE A 226 10.04 -2.96 -24.03
C ILE A 226 9.97 -2.66 -25.52
N ASP A 227 10.79 -3.36 -26.32
CA ASP A 227 10.69 -3.31 -27.76
C ASP A 227 9.22 -3.54 -28.15
N ASP A 228 8.66 -2.66 -28.97
CA ASP A 228 7.26 -2.76 -29.43
C ASP A 228 6.97 -4.16 -30.04
N ASP A 229 8.01 -4.83 -30.54
CA ASP A 229 7.97 -6.21 -31.04
C ASP A 229 7.64 -7.25 -29.95
N ASP A 230 8.08 -7.08 -28.70
CA ASP A 230 7.78 -7.99 -27.58
C ASP A 230 6.35 -7.79 -27.05
N LEU A 231 5.87 -6.54 -27.02
CA LEU A 231 4.47 -6.22 -26.72
C LEU A 231 3.52 -6.76 -27.81
N PHE A 232 3.95 -6.66 -29.07
CA PHE A 232 3.24 -7.25 -30.20
C PHE A 232 3.26 -8.78 -30.12
N LEU A 233 4.39 -9.42 -29.81
CA LEU A 233 4.50 -10.87 -29.66
C LEU A 233 3.66 -11.39 -28.49
N ALA A 234 3.65 -10.70 -27.35
CA ALA A 234 2.82 -11.03 -26.19
C ALA A 234 1.32 -10.90 -26.52
N SER A 235 0.96 -9.84 -27.24
CA SER A 235 -0.42 -9.61 -27.71
C SER A 235 -0.84 -10.64 -28.77
N PHE A 236 0.07 -11.04 -29.67
CA PHE A 236 -0.18 -12.03 -30.70
C PHE A 236 -0.25 -13.44 -30.12
N ASN A 237 0.58 -13.79 -29.12
CA ASN A 237 0.50 -15.05 -28.38
C ASN A 237 -0.81 -15.14 -27.59
N ALA A 238 -1.26 -14.05 -26.96
CA ALA A 238 -2.58 -13.99 -26.32
C ALA A 238 -3.74 -14.19 -27.33
N LEU A 239 -3.57 -13.75 -28.57
CA LEU A 239 -4.55 -13.93 -29.65
C LEU A 239 -4.47 -15.31 -30.32
N SER A 240 -3.28 -15.91 -30.41
CA SER A 240 -3.04 -17.21 -31.07
C SER A 240 -3.57 -18.40 -30.26
N ILE A 241 -3.62 -18.26 -28.93
CA ILE A 241 -4.32 -19.19 -28.02
C ILE A 241 -5.83 -19.28 -28.37
N ARG A 242 -6.41 -18.25 -28.98
CA ARG A 242 -7.83 -18.22 -29.38
C ARG A 242 -8.14 -18.89 -30.72
N SER A 243 -7.15 -19.33 -31.50
CA SER A 243 -7.37 -19.77 -32.90
C SER A 243 -7.00 -21.23 -33.21
N ARG A 244 -6.61 -22.05 -32.22
CA ARG A 244 -6.46 -23.50 -32.41
C ARG A 244 -7.42 -24.28 -31.53
N GLY A 245 -8.62 -24.53 -32.06
CA GLY A 245 -9.51 -25.54 -31.50
C GLY A 245 -8.98 -26.95 -31.78
N SER A 246 -8.55 -27.64 -30.72
CA SER A 246 -8.79 -29.09 -30.55
C SER A 246 -8.59 -29.48 -29.07
N ALA A 247 -9.72 -29.80 -28.43
CA ALA A 247 -9.94 -30.54 -27.19
C ALA A 247 -8.77 -30.77 -26.21
N ILE A 248 -8.54 -29.81 -25.30
CA ILE A 248 -8.41 -30.05 -23.84
C ILE A 248 -9.01 -28.83 -23.16
N SER A 249 -10.17 -29.01 -22.51
CA SER A 249 -10.84 -27.97 -21.73
C SER A 249 -10.01 -27.67 -20.47
N GLN A 250 -9.13 -26.67 -20.52
CA GLN A 250 -8.58 -26.03 -19.32
C GLN A 250 -9.12 -24.60 -19.25
N SER A 251 -9.89 -24.38 -18.19
CA SER A 251 -10.58 -23.16 -17.79
C SER A 251 -9.61 -22.00 -17.53
N TYR A 252 -9.53 -21.04 -18.45
CA TYR A 252 -8.88 -19.74 -18.18
C TYR A 252 -9.79 -18.52 -18.39
N ASP A 253 -11.09 -18.75 -18.68
CA ASP A 253 -12.13 -17.71 -18.76
C ASP A 253 -13.09 -17.75 -17.55
N LEU A 254 -12.59 -18.08 -16.37
CA LEU A 254 -13.31 -17.74 -15.15
C LEU A 254 -13.14 -16.25 -14.90
N ALA A 255 -14.12 -15.46 -15.34
CA ALA A 255 -14.33 -14.13 -14.78
C ALA A 255 -14.28 -14.30 -13.25
N PRO A 256 -13.38 -13.61 -12.53
CA PRO A 256 -13.27 -13.77 -11.09
C PRO A 256 -14.65 -13.54 -10.51
N SER A 257 -15.16 -14.53 -9.78
CA SER A 257 -16.47 -14.45 -9.14
C SER A 257 -16.53 -13.10 -8.40
N PRO A 258 -17.51 -12.23 -8.70
CA PRO A 258 -17.50 -10.87 -8.23
C PRO A 258 -17.39 -10.89 -6.70
N MET A 259 -16.31 -10.33 -6.17
CA MET A 259 -16.28 -10.06 -4.74
C MET A 259 -17.37 -9.02 -4.46
N SER A 260 -18.24 -9.30 -3.49
CA SER A 260 -19.46 -8.52 -3.32
C SER A 260 -19.05 -7.08 -3.04
N GLY A 261 -19.56 -6.14 -3.84
CA GLY A 261 -19.20 -4.71 -3.73
C GLY A 261 -17.96 -4.27 -4.52
N LEU A 262 -17.30 -5.13 -5.31
CA LEU A 262 -16.14 -4.78 -6.14
C LEU A 262 -16.16 -5.45 -7.51
N THR A 263 -16.05 -4.66 -8.57
CA THR A 263 -15.86 -5.15 -9.94
C THR A 263 -14.37 -5.21 -10.28
N VAL A 264 -13.90 -6.35 -10.79
CA VAL A 264 -12.52 -6.52 -11.25
C VAL A 264 -12.50 -6.60 -12.77
N LYS A 265 -11.71 -5.73 -13.40
CA LYS A 265 -11.45 -5.76 -14.84
C LYS A 265 -10.03 -6.20 -15.10
N ILE A 266 -9.88 -7.23 -15.92
CA ILE A 266 -8.57 -7.81 -16.20
C ILE A 266 -7.93 -7.04 -17.37
N THR A 267 -6.66 -6.66 -17.20
CA THR A 267 -5.86 -6.05 -18.27
C THR A 267 -5.04 -7.12 -19.00
N SER A 268 -4.65 -6.82 -20.23
CA SER A 268 -3.76 -7.67 -21.03
C SER A 268 -2.64 -6.80 -21.59
N PRO A 269 -1.36 -7.20 -21.48
CA PRO A 269 -0.88 -8.42 -20.81
C PRO A 269 -1.05 -8.36 -19.27
N ARG A 270 -1.15 -9.53 -18.62
CA ARG A 270 -1.25 -9.64 -17.14
C ARG A 270 0.10 -9.47 -16.42
N SER A 271 1.07 -8.83 -17.05
CA SER A 271 2.40 -8.61 -16.49
C SER A 271 2.44 -7.42 -15.56
N LEU A 272 3.15 -7.57 -14.44
CA LEU A 272 3.43 -6.48 -13.52
C LEU A 272 4.60 -5.64 -14.03
N ILE A 273 4.49 -4.31 -13.91
CA ILE A 273 5.65 -3.42 -14.12
C ILE A 273 6.78 -3.84 -13.17
N PRO A 274 8.04 -3.97 -13.62
CA PRO A 274 9.16 -4.34 -12.76
C PRO A 274 9.30 -3.41 -11.55
N GLN A 275 9.70 -3.96 -10.40
CA GLN A 275 9.86 -3.15 -9.18
C GLN A 275 10.98 -2.09 -9.33
N SER A 276 11.99 -2.36 -10.15
CA SER A 276 13.09 -1.44 -10.48
C SER A 276 12.64 -0.15 -11.16
N ASP A 277 11.49 -0.19 -11.82
CA ASP A 277 11.02 0.88 -12.70
C ASP A 277 10.06 1.81 -11.95
N ILE A 278 9.64 1.43 -10.74
CA ILE A 278 8.76 2.21 -9.89
C ILE A 278 9.51 3.43 -9.32
N ILE A 279 8.88 4.60 -9.44
CA ILE A 279 9.42 5.87 -8.97
C ILE A 279 8.44 6.57 -8.02
N GLU A 280 8.97 7.33 -7.08
CA GLU A 280 8.22 8.32 -6.29
C GLU A 280 8.49 9.71 -6.84
N ILE A 281 7.48 10.58 -6.84
CA ILE A 281 7.60 11.97 -7.26
C ILE A 281 7.35 12.88 -6.04
N LYS A 282 8.26 13.83 -5.79
CA LYS A 282 8.07 14.87 -4.78
C LYS A 282 8.27 16.25 -5.36
N THR A 283 7.41 17.17 -4.96
CA THR A 283 7.63 18.60 -5.21
C THR A 283 8.17 19.26 -3.95
N ARG A 284 9.10 20.21 -4.10
CA ARG A 284 9.64 20.95 -2.96
C ARG A 284 9.96 22.39 -3.32
N SER A 285 9.72 23.31 -2.38
CA SER A 285 10.20 24.69 -2.53
C SER A 285 11.73 24.70 -2.61
N VAL A 286 12.31 25.51 -3.50
CA VAL A 286 13.77 25.76 -3.55
C VAL A 286 14.32 26.34 -2.24
N ARG A 287 13.44 26.82 -1.36
CA ARG A 287 13.77 27.43 -0.05
C ARG A 287 13.70 26.45 1.12
N LYS A 288 13.43 25.17 0.86
CA LYS A 288 13.28 24.14 1.88
C LYS A 288 14.05 22.89 1.48
N ASP A 289 14.70 22.27 2.46
CA ASP A 289 15.31 20.97 2.28
C ASP A 289 14.26 19.86 2.25
N LEU A 290 14.68 18.71 1.74
CA LEU A 290 13.90 17.48 1.78
C LEU A 290 13.93 16.93 3.21
N ASP A 291 12.77 16.47 3.67
CA ASP A 291 12.66 15.77 4.95
C ASP A 291 13.01 14.29 4.72
N TRP A 292 14.31 14.00 4.76
CA TRP A 292 14.80 12.65 4.48
C TRP A 292 14.37 11.63 5.53
N ASP A 293 14.15 12.07 6.76
CA ASP A 293 13.68 11.19 7.82
C ASP A 293 12.23 10.72 7.59
N GLU A 294 11.42 11.48 6.84
CA GLU A 294 10.09 11.06 6.37
C GLU A 294 10.14 10.34 5.02
N ILE A 295 10.99 10.82 4.10
CA ILE A 295 11.06 10.33 2.72
C ILE A 295 11.76 8.98 2.63
N TYR A 296 12.94 8.82 3.25
CA TYR A 296 13.74 7.61 3.08
C TYR A 296 13.02 6.37 3.64
N PRO A 297 12.49 6.38 4.89
CA PRO A 297 11.76 5.22 5.41
C PRO A 297 10.50 4.87 4.59
N GLN A 298 9.81 5.88 4.04
CA GLN A 298 8.70 5.65 3.12
C GLN A 298 9.15 4.80 1.92
N LEU A 299 10.24 5.19 1.26
CA LEU A 299 10.76 4.56 0.05
C LEU A 299 11.38 3.20 0.33
N TYR A 300 12.04 3.06 1.49
CA TYR A 300 12.58 1.80 1.98
C TYR A 300 11.44 0.79 2.17
N LEU A 301 10.36 1.13 2.87
CA LEU A 301 9.23 0.22 3.06
C LEU A 301 8.59 -0.22 1.73
N SER A 302 8.46 0.68 0.76
CA SER A 302 7.90 0.33 -0.56
C SER A 302 8.91 -0.24 -1.55
N GLN A 303 10.17 -0.39 -1.16
CA GLN A 303 11.25 -0.84 -2.03
C GLN A 303 11.30 -0.06 -3.35
N THR A 304 11.16 1.27 -3.25
CA THR A 304 11.15 2.19 -4.40
C THR A 304 12.57 2.71 -4.62
N GLY A 305 13.18 2.37 -5.76
CA GLY A 305 14.60 2.63 -6.02
C GLY A 305 14.94 4.08 -6.39
N TYR A 306 13.96 4.87 -6.82
CA TYR A 306 14.17 6.22 -7.33
C TYR A 306 13.18 7.22 -6.77
N LEU A 307 13.70 8.39 -6.42
CA LEU A 307 12.94 9.58 -6.05
C LEU A 307 13.20 10.68 -7.07
N TYR A 308 12.14 11.18 -7.71
CA TYR A 308 12.22 12.29 -8.64
C TYR A 308 11.73 13.56 -7.96
N VAL A 309 12.64 14.51 -7.76
CA VAL A 309 12.38 15.74 -7.00
C VAL A 309 12.25 16.93 -7.93
N ALA A 310 11.08 17.55 -7.90
CA ALA A 310 10.77 18.74 -8.66
C ALA A 310 10.84 19.98 -7.76
N ARG A 311 11.95 20.69 -7.80
CA ARG A 311 12.14 21.93 -7.02
C ARG A 311 11.45 23.11 -7.69
N HIS A 312 10.80 23.97 -6.90
CA HIS A 312 10.07 25.12 -7.43
C HIS A 312 10.19 26.40 -6.59
N ASP A 313 10.08 27.56 -7.24
CA ASP A 313 9.80 28.84 -6.58
C ASP A 313 8.38 29.27 -6.96
N TYR A 314 7.45 29.16 -6.00
CA TYR A 314 6.03 29.48 -6.19
C TYR A 314 5.37 28.88 -7.46
N GLY A 315 5.65 27.60 -7.71
CA GLY A 315 5.09 26.84 -8.84
C GLY A 315 5.85 27.01 -10.15
N ALA A 316 6.94 27.79 -10.19
CA ALA A 316 7.90 27.76 -11.29
C ALA A 316 8.95 26.69 -11.01
N PHE A 317 8.98 25.63 -11.82
CA PHE A 317 9.75 24.41 -11.56
C PHE A 317 11.08 24.37 -12.31
N GLN A 318 12.10 23.91 -11.62
CA GLN A 318 13.38 23.48 -12.20
C GLN A 318 13.23 22.09 -12.84
N PRO A 319 14.18 21.66 -13.69
CA PRO A 319 14.25 20.26 -14.13
C PRO A 319 14.22 19.31 -12.92
N ALA A 320 13.53 18.18 -13.06
CA ALA A 320 13.43 17.20 -11.99
C ALA A 320 14.79 16.54 -11.74
N GLU A 321 15.20 16.54 -10.47
CA GLU A 321 16.38 15.84 -9.99
C GLU A 321 16.03 14.36 -9.79
N LYS A 322 16.83 13.44 -10.34
CA LYS A 322 16.62 12.00 -10.22
C LYS A 322 17.59 11.45 -9.18
N ILE A 323 17.07 11.04 -8.03
CA ILE A 323 17.88 10.52 -6.91
C ILE A 323 17.73 9.01 -6.85
N LYS A 324 18.86 8.30 -6.86
CA LYS A 324 18.90 6.83 -6.73
C LYS A 324 19.13 6.44 -5.28
N LEU A 325 18.23 5.63 -4.72
CA LEU A 325 18.16 5.35 -3.28
C LEU A 325 19.31 4.44 -2.77
N ASN A 326 19.96 3.70 -3.67
CA ASN A 326 21.14 2.89 -3.36
C ASN A 326 22.46 3.55 -3.81
N GLY A 327 22.43 4.84 -4.14
CA GLY A 327 23.63 5.60 -4.50
C GLY A 327 24.50 5.95 -3.28
N PRO A 328 25.78 6.30 -3.49
CA PRO A 328 26.70 6.67 -2.41
C PRO A 328 26.22 7.89 -1.61
N ASP A 329 25.53 8.82 -2.27
CA ASP A 329 24.99 10.04 -1.65
C ASP A 329 23.88 9.75 -0.63
N MET A 330 23.32 8.54 -0.63
CA MET A 330 22.27 8.15 0.30
C MET A 330 22.79 7.54 1.59
N LYS A 331 24.09 7.19 1.66
CA LYS A 331 24.71 6.56 2.83
C LYS A 331 24.37 7.21 4.18
N PRO A 332 24.48 8.55 4.37
CA PRO A 332 24.16 9.15 5.66
C PRO A 332 22.68 9.00 6.05
N TYR A 333 21.77 9.00 5.08
CA TYR A 333 20.34 8.81 5.33
C TYR A 333 19.99 7.34 5.62
N ILE A 334 20.74 6.40 5.01
CA ILE A 334 20.62 4.96 5.29
C ILE A 334 21.01 4.71 6.75
N GLU A 335 22.22 5.13 7.14
CA GLU A 335 22.76 4.94 8.50
C GLU A 335 21.84 5.56 9.57
N HIS A 336 21.26 6.75 9.29
CA HIS A 336 20.32 7.36 10.20
C HIS A 336 18.97 6.61 10.28
N ALA A 337 18.48 6.09 9.15
CA ALA A 337 17.21 5.37 9.10
C ALA A 337 17.29 3.97 9.74
N GLU A 338 18.47 3.33 9.73
CA GLU A 338 18.69 2.00 10.31
C GLU A 338 18.20 1.90 11.76
N GLU A 339 18.51 2.87 12.61
CA GLU A 339 18.05 2.88 14.00
C GLU A 339 16.51 2.90 14.09
N THR A 340 15.87 3.75 13.28
CA THR A 340 14.41 3.88 13.26
C THR A 340 13.74 2.62 12.71
N ILE A 341 14.35 1.98 11.71
CA ILE A 341 13.90 0.72 11.13
C ILE A 341 14.03 -0.43 12.14
N CYS A 342 15.11 -0.47 12.91
CA CYS A 342 15.30 -1.45 13.97
C CYS A 342 14.22 -1.33 15.06
N LYS A 343 13.95 -0.10 15.49
CA LYS A 343 12.85 0.21 16.43
C LYS A 343 11.49 -0.17 15.86
N LEU A 344 11.27 0.02 14.55
CA LEU A 344 10.02 -0.39 13.89
C LEU A 344 9.82 -1.91 13.98
N LYS A 345 10.85 -2.69 13.70
CA LYS A 345 10.78 -4.15 13.81
C LYS A 345 10.46 -4.57 15.25
N ALA A 346 11.17 -4.03 16.24
CA ALA A 346 10.93 -4.34 17.65
C ALA A 346 9.49 -4.00 18.07
N LEU A 347 8.98 -2.86 17.62
CA LEU A 347 7.60 -2.46 17.86
C LEU A 347 6.59 -3.40 17.19
N LEU A 348 6.84 -3.81 15.94
CA LEU A 348 5.98 -4.77 15.23
C LEU A 348 5.96 -6.14 15.94
N ASP A 349 7.11 -6.64 16.42
CA ASP A 349 7.17 -7.87 17.22
C ASP A 349 6.33 -7.76 18.50
N ALA A 350 6.45 -6.64 19.21
CA ALA A 350 5.68 -6.39 20.43
C ALA A 350 4.18 -6.33 20.15
N ILE A 351 3.76 -5.64 19.09
CA ILE A 351 2.35 -5.56 18.67
C ILE A 351 1.86 -6.95 18.27
N LEU A 352 2.61 -7.70 17.46
CA LEU A 352 2.25 -9.04 17.02
C LEU A 352 2.05 -9.98 18.20
N LYS A 353 2.96 -9.94 19.18
CA LYS A 353 2.86 -10.72 20.42
C LYS A 353 1.62 -10.34 21.23
N ALA A 354 1.34 -9.04 21.37
CA ALA A 354 0.18 -8.56 22.12
C ALA A 354 -1.15 -8.97 21.43
N VAL A 355 -1.24 -8.80 20.11
CA VAL A 355 -2.43 -9.18 19.33
C VAL A 355 -2.67 -10.69 19.38
N ARG A 356 -1.62 -11.50 19.21
CA ARG A 356 -1.71 -12.97 19.30
C ARG A 356 -2.14 -13.48 20.68
N LYS A 357 -1.83 -12.74 21.74
CA LYS A 357 -2.26 -13.07 23.11
C LYS A 357 -3.77 -12.95 23.30
N GLU A 358 -4.42 -12.01 22.62
CA GLU A 358 -5.88 -11.83 22.73
C GLU A 358 -6.66 -12.88 21.95
N GLY A 359 -6.07 -13.46 20.90
CA GLY A 359 -6.67 -14.55 20.13
C GLY A 359 -7.39 -14.11 18.85
N SER A 360 -7.62 -15.07 17.95
CA SER A 360 -8.19 -14.82 16.62
C SER A 360 -9.64 -14.35 16.74
N GLY A 361 -10.05 -13.43 15.87
CA GLY A 361 -11.42 -12.88 15.87
C GLY A 361 -11.69 -11.80 16.90
N VAL A 362 -10.76 -11.47 17.80
CA VAL A 362 -10.89 -10.31 18.70
C VAL A 362 -10.58 -9.02 17.92
N PRO A 363 -11.53 -8.08 17.78
CA PRO A 363 -11.29 -6.84 17.06
C PRO A 363 -10.48 -5.87 17.93
N LEU A 364 -9.32 -5.42 17.46
CA LEU A 364 -8.36 -4.62 18.26
C LEU A 364 -7.96 -3.33 17.56
N SER A 365 -7.83 -2.21 18.25
CA SER A 365 -7.31 -0.97 17.65
C SER A 365 -6.05 -0.50 18.35
N LEU A 366 -5.04 -0.18 17.56
CA LEU A 366 -3.83 0.48 18.02
C LEU A 366 -4.01 1.98 17.88
N VAL A 367 -3.87 2.71 18.99
CA VAL A 367 -4.09 4.16 19.05
C VAL A 367 -2.84 4.84 19.56
N SER A 368 -2.33 5.82 18.79
CA SER A 368 -1.37 6.81 19.25
C SER A 368 -2.15 8.06 19.63
N LEU A 369 -2.12 8.44 20.92
CA LEU A 369 -2.76 9.64 21.43
C LEU A 369 -1.83 10.34 22.43
N GLY A 370 -1.48 11.60 22.18
CA GLY A 370 -0.66 12.38 23.11
C GLY A 370 0.73 11.76 23.35
N GLY A 371 1.29 11.11 22.34
CA GLY A 371 2.60 10.43 22.43
C GLY A 371 2.58 9.06 23.11
N GLN A 372 1.42 8.55 23.51
CA GLN A 372 1.27 7.19 24.02
C GLN A 372 0.70 6.27 22.95
N LEU A 373 1.27 5.07 22.80
CA LEU A 373 0.77 4.04 21.88
C LEU A 373 0.19 2.89 22.68
N ALA A 374 -1.10 2.63 22.52
CA ALA A 374 -1.80 1.58 23.25
C ALA A 374 -2.73 0.75 22.35
N LEU A 375 -2.89 -0.52 22.70
CA LEU A 375 -3.77 -1.49 22.06
C LEU A 375 -5.06 -1.59 22.86
N TYR A 376 -6.20 -1.43 22.20
CA TYR A 376 -7.52 -1.46 22.80
C TYR A 376 -8.37 -2.56 22.17
N LYS A 377 -9.27 -3.15 22.96
CA LYS A 377 -10.40 -3.90 22.39
C LYS A 377 -11.38 -2.94 21.74
N ARG A 378 -11.90 -3.30 20.57
CA ARG A 378 -13.09 -2.66 20.00
C ARG A 378 -14.33 -3.36 20.55
N LYS A 379 -15.40 -2.58 20.75
CA LYS A 379 -16.73 -3.14 21.01
C LYS A 379 -17.11 -4.12 19.90
N GLU A 380 -17.67 -5.25 20.28
CA GLU A 380 -18.13 -6.26 19.32
C GLU A 380 -19.15 -5.66 18.34
N GLY A 381 -19.08 -6.06 17.07
CA GLY A 381 -19.94 -5.53 16.00
C GLY A 381 -19.59 -4.12 15.53
N THR A 382 -18.54 -3.48 16.05
CA THR A 382 -18.08 -2.16 15.59
C THR A 382 -16.91 -2.25 14.62
N GLY A 383 -16.74 -1.20 13.81
CA GLY A 383 -15.76 -1.18 12.73
C GLY A 383 -16.31 -1.80 11.43
N LYS A 384 -15.47 -1.85 10.41
CA LYS A 384 -15.83 -2.45 9.12
C LYS A 384 -15.52 -3.94 9.17
N PRO A 385 -16.48 -4.83 8.92
CA PRO A 385 -16.21 -6.26 8.92
C PRO A 385 -15.26 -6.63 7.77
N LEU A 386 -14.37 -7.60 8.01
CA LEU A 386 -13.52 -8.15 6.95
C LEU A 386 -14.36 -8.83 5.86
N GLY A 387 -15.46 -9.47 6.27
CA GLY A 387 -16.38 -10.20 5.39
C GLY A 387 -15.90 -11.61 5.06
N GLU A 388 -16.86 -12.51 4.82
CA GLU A 388 -16.62 -13.95 4.63
C GLU A 388 -15.62 -14.25 3.51
N LYS A 389 -15.65 -13.45 2.43
CA LYS A 389 -14.74 -13.62 1.29
C LYS A 389 -13.27 -13.42 1.65
N ILE A 390 -12.97 -12.63 2.68
CA ILE A 390 -11.60 -12.47 3.18
C ILE A 390 -11.31 -13.54 4.22
N THR A 391 -12.22 -13.77 5.17
CA THR A 391 -11.96 -14.69 6.30
C THR A 391 -11.77 -16.13 5.85
N SER A 392 -12.55 -16.60 4.86
CA SER A 392 -12.46 -17.99 4.35
C SER A 392 -11.12 -18.32 3.71
N LYS A 393 -10.36 -17.31 3.28
CA LYS A 393 -9.00 -17.48 2.71
C LYS A 393 -7.97 -17.94 3.72
N PHE A 394 -8.29 -17.85 5.00
CA PHE A 394 -7.42 -18.21 6.12
C PHE A 394 -7.86 -19.52 6.77
N GLU A 395 -9.00 -20.10 6.36
CA GLU A 395 -9.46 -21.39 6.85
C GLU A 395 -8.55 -22.51 6.32
N LEU A 396 -8.15 -23.41 7.21
CA LEU A 396 -7.42 -24.62 6.82
C LEU A 396 -8.41 -25.52 6.08
N VAL A 397 -8.13 -25.83 4.81
CA VAL A 397 -8.81 -26.93 4.13
C VAL A 397 -8.51 -28.20 4.92
N PRO A 398 -9.52 -28.91 5.46
CA PRO A 398 -9.27 -30.20 6.10
C PRO A 398 -8.60 -31.13 5.08
N PRO A 399 -7.56 -31.88 5.46
CA PRO A 399 -7.02 -32.89 4.55
C PRO A 399 -8.15 -33.83 4.15
N GLU A 400 -8.38 -33.98 2.84
CA GLU A 400 -9.32 -34.96 2.33
C GLU A 400 -8.99 -36.30 2.99
N HIS A 401 -9.95 -36.86 3.74
CA HIS A 401 -9.82 -38.19 4.26
C HIS A 401 -9.64 -39.12 3.05
N SER A 402 -8.41 -39.61 2.85
CA SER A 402 -8.14 -40.71 1.95
C SER A 402 -9.05 -41.85 2.39
N THR A 403 -10.11 -42.10 1.63
CA THR A 403 -10.99 -43.24 1.82
C THR A 403 -10.10 -44.47 1.64
N GLN A 404 -9.67 -45.06 2.76
CA GLN A 404 -9.01 -46.35 2.75
C GLN A 404 -10.02 -47.35 2.17
N VAL A 405 -9.77 -47.77 0.94
CA VAL A 405 -10.43 -48.92 0.34
C VAL A 405 -10.01 -50.14 1.17
N THR A 406 -10.92 -50.64 2.01
CA THR A 406 -10.80 -51.94 2.64
C THR A 406 -10.79 -53.02 1.55
N PRO A 407 -9.84 -53.96 1.53
CA PRO A 407 -9.90 -55.10 0.62
C PRO A 407 -11.09 -55.98 1.02
N ASN A 408 -11.96 -56.27 0.07
CA ASN A 408 -13.01 -57.28 0.23
C ASN A 408 -12.36 -58.65 0.45
N ASP A 409 -12.70 -59.29 1.56
CA ASP A 409 -12.63 -60.74 1.70
C ASP A 409 -13.64 -61.36 0.73
N ALA A 410 -13.12 -62.06 -0.28
CA ALA A 410 -13.89 -63.00 -1.10
C ALA A 410 -13.33 -64.40 -0.84
N VAL A 411 -13.99 -65.12 0.06
CA VAL A 411 -13.93 -66.58 0.19
C VAL A 411 -15.34 -67.10 -0.14
N GLU A 412 -15.40 -68.25 -0.82
CA GLU A 412 -16.57 -68.97 -1.35
C GLU A 412 -17.02 -68.48 -2.75
N ARG A 413 -16.99 -69.26 -3.84
CA ARG A 413 -16.97 -70.71 -4.07
C ARG A 413 -16.23 -71.06 -5.35
#